data_AF-A0A7C2WBV1-F1
#
_entry.id   AF-A0A7C2WBV1-F1
#
_cell.length_a   1.000
_cell.length_b   1.000
_cell.length_c   1.000
_cell.angle_alpha   90.00
_cell.angle_beta   90.00
_cell.angle_gamma   90.00
#
_symmetry.space_group_name_H-M   'P 1'
#
loop_
_entity.id
_entity.type
_entity.pdbx_description
1 polymer ?
#
loop_
_entity_poly.entity_id
_entity_poly.type
_entity_poly.pdbx_seq_one_letter_code
_entity_poly.pdbx_strand_id
1 'polypeptide(L)' 'VYPLLYELEENGLIVGEWSQKGRRRIKHYTITEKGKKLLNKIKELFEMPVKEVLKDPIGENKTNLSRIKG' A
#
# COMPACT_ATOMS: atom_id res chain seq x y z
N VAL A 1 13.11 -2.71 -6.25
CA VAL A 1 12.69 -1.35 -6.65
C VAL A 1 12.40 -1.25 -8.13
N TYR A 2 13.32 -1.63 -9.04
CA TYR A 2 13.09 -1.50 -10.49
C TYR A 2 11.85 -2.23 -11.05
N PRO A 3 11.54 -3.49 -10.70
CA PRO A 3 10.31 -4.15 -11.18
C PRO A 3 9.04 -3.37 -10.82
N LEU A 4 8.96 -2.88 -9.58
CA LEU A 4 7.86 -2.04 -9.13
C LEU A 4 7.75 -0.74 -9.94
N LEU A 5 8.88 -0.08 -10.27
CA LEU A 5 8.84 1.14 -11.08
C LEU A 5 8.32 0.87 -12.49
N TYR A 6 8.68 -0.27 -13.09
CA TYR A 6 8.12 -0.69 -14.39
C TYR A 6 6.62 -0.91 -14.30
N GLU A 7 6.15 -1.67 -13.32
CA GLU A 7 4.72 -1.90 -13.12
C GLU A 7 3.94 -0.60 -12.88
N LEU A 8 4.49 0.32 -12.08
CA LEU A 8 3.84 1.61 -11.82
C LEU A 8 3.78 2.48 -13.07
N GLU A 9 4.81 2.43 -13.93
CA GLU A 9 4.87 3.18 -15.19
C GLU A 9 3.94 2.57 -16.25
N GLU A 10 3.91 1.23 -16.38
CA GLU A 10 2.96 0.49 -17.23
C GLU A 10 1.51 0.76 -16.84
N ASN A 11 1.23 0.86 -15.53
CA ASN A 11 -0.09 1.21 -15.02
C ASN A 11 -0.39 2.72 -15.08
N GLY A 12 0.54 3.56 -15.55
CA GLY A 12 0.39 5.01 -15.68
C GLY A 12 0.27 5.75 -14.34
N LEU A 13 0.77 5.16 -13.25
CA LEU A 13 0.75 5.73 -11.91
C LEU A 13 1.96 6.67 -11.69
N ILE A 14 3.05 6.41 -12.39
CA ILE A 14 4.22 7.29 -12.47
C ILE A 14 4.64 7.46 -13.93
N VAL A 15 5.42 8.50 -14.22
CA VAL A 15 6.07 8.74 -15.51
C VAL A 15 7.56 8.95 -15.29
N GLY A 16 8.40 8.33 -16.11
CA GLY A 16 9.84 8.49 -16.05
C GLY A 16 10.39 9.34 -17.20
N GLU A 17 11.11 10.40 -16.86
CA GLU A 17 11.80 11.26 -17.83
C GLU A 17 13.31 11.07 -17.73
N TRP A 18 13.97 10.89 -18.88
CA TRP A 18 15.43 10.81 -18.93
C TRP A 18 16.02 12.22 -18.91
N SER A 19 16.88 12.48 -17.94
CA SER A 19 17.71 13.68 -17.89
C SER A 19 19.17 13.32 -18.14
N GLN A 20 19.90 14.22 -18.79
CA GLN A 20 21.34 14.11 -18.96
C GLN A 20 22.04 15.10 -18.04
N LYS A 21 22.88 14.58 -17.15
CA LYS A 21 23.75 15.39 -16.28
C LYS A 21 25.21 15.05 -16.59
N GLY A 22 25.81 15.84 -17.48
CA GLY A 22 27.14 15.58 -18.02
C GLY A 22 27.18 14.26 -18.81
N ARG A 23 28.01 13.31 -18.35
CA ARG A 23 28.13 11.96 -18.95
C ARG A 23 27.11 10.94 -18.42
N ARG A 24 26.33 11.28 -17.39
CA ARG A 24 25.36 10.37 -16.77
C ARG A 24 23.96 10.62 -17.32
N ARG A 25 23.25 9.55 -17.64
CA ARG A 25 21.81 9.55 -17.91
C ARG A 25 21.09 9.05 -16.66
N ILE A 26 20.12 9.83 -16.18
CA ILE A 26 19.34 9.53 -14.98
C ILE A 26 17.87 9.56 -15.37
N LYS A 27 17.10 8.54 -14.97
CA LYS A 27 15.64 8.53 -15.14
C LYS A 27 14.98 9.09 -13.89
N HIS A 28 14.29 10.21 -14.02
CA HIS A 28 13.54 10.86 -12.95
C HIS A 28 12.07 10.43 -13.04
N TYR A 29 11.56 9.85 -11.96
CA TYR A 29 10.16 9.45 -11.90
C TYR A 29 9.32 10.50 -11.18
N THR A 30 8.18 10.83 -11.77
CA THR A 30 7.18 11.75 -11.21
C THR A 30 5.84 11.04 -11.12
N ILE A 31 5.11 11.24 -10.02
CA ILE A 31 3.77 10.67 -9.84
C ILE A 31 2.77 11.37 -10.76
N THR A 32 1.91 10.59 -11.41
CA THR A 32 0.82 11.13 -12.25
C THR A 32 -0.39 11.51 -11.40
N GLU A 33 -1.35 12.23 -11.98
CA GLU A 33 -2.64 12.48 -11.30
C GLU A 33 -3.40 11.18 -10.98
N LYS A 34 -3.30 10.16 -11.83
CA LYS A 34 -3.84 8.81 -11.55
C LYS A 34 -3.15 8.20 -10.33
N GLY A 35 -1.82 8.29 -10.27
CA GLY A 35 -1.02 7.85 -9.13
C GLY A 35 -1.39 8.55 -7.83
N LYS A 36 -1.55 9.88 -7.85
CA LYS A 36 -1.97 10.66 -6.67
C LYS A 36 -3.33 10.23 -6.14
N LYS A 37 -4.31 10.02 -7.02
CA LYS A 37 -5.65 9.53 -6.62
C LYS A 37 -5.58 8.17 -5.94
N LEU A 38 -4.79 7.24 -6.47
CA LEU A 38 -4.59 5.93 -5.86
C LEU A 38 -3.90 6.05 -4.50
N LEU A 39 -2.83 6.85 -4.41
CA LEU A 39 -2.10 7.08 -3.17
C LEU A 39 -3.00 7.65 -2.07
N ASN A 40 -3.90 8.58 -2.40
CA ASN A 40 -4.84 9.15 -1.43
C ASN A 40 -5.81 8.09 -0.89
N LYS A 41 -6.38 7.23 -1.75
CA LYS A 41 -7.24 6.12 -1.31
C LYS A 41 -6.51 5.15 -0.38
N ILE A 42 -5.23 4.88 -0.68
CA ILE A 42 -4.40 4.04 0.17
C ILE A 42 -4.19 4.71 1.54
N LYS A 43 -3.90 6.01 1.57
CA LYS A 43 -3.77 6.77 2.84
C LYS A 43 -5.06 6.76 3.65
N GLU A 44 -6.20 7.00 3.03
CA GLU A 44 -7.52 6.94 3.67
C GLU A 44 -7.77 5.57 4.33
N LEU A 45 -7.38 4.48 3.65
CA LEU A 45 -7.49 3.12 4.19
C LEU A 45 -6.63 2.91 5.45
N PHE A 46 -5.45 3.56 5.53
CA PHE A 46 -4.57 3.50 6.69
C PHE A 46 -4.94 4.48 7.81
N GLU A 47 -5.69 5.53 7.49
CA GLU A 47 -6.28 6.45 8.48
C GLU A 47 -7.47 5.81 9.22
N MET A 48 -8.10 4.78 8.63
CA MET A 48 -9.05 3.95 9.35
C MET A 48 -8.33 3.23 10.51
N PRO A 49 -8.91 3.16 11.72
CA PRO A 49 -8.32 2.39 12.80
C PRO A 49 -8.22 0.94 12.33
N VAL A 50 -7.00 0.47 12.07
CA VAL A 50 -6.70 -0.93 11.72
C VAL A 50 -7.33 -1.91 12.74
N LYS A 51 -7.50 -1.44 13.99
CA LYS A 51 -8.24 -2.13 15.06
C LYS A 51 -9.69 -2.46 14.75
N GLU A 52 -10.40 -1.70 13.92
CA GLU A 52 -11.80 -2.01 13.57
C GLU A 52 -11.89 -3.04 12.45
N VAL A 53 -10.99 -2.99 11.47
CA VAL A 53 -10.95 -3.94 10.34
C VAL A 53 -10.43 -5.32 10.79
N LEU A 54 -9.52 -5.37 11.78
CA LEU A 54 -8.96 -6.62 12.30
C LEU A 54 -9.81 -7.29 13.40
N LYS A 55 -10.98 -6.75 13.75
CA LYS A 55 -11.88 -7.41 14.73
C LYS A 55 -12.50 -8.70 14.20
N ASP A 56 -12.62 -8.85 12.88
CA ASP A 56 -13.28 -10.01 12.28
C ASP A 56 -12.38 -11.25 12.09
N PRO A 57 -11.06 -11.15 11.83
CA PRO A 57 -10.21 -12.35 11.72
C PRO A 57 -9.71 -12.91 13.05
N ILE A 58 -9.61 -12.09 14.10
CA ILE A 58 -9.13 -12.54 15.42
C ILE A 58 -10.34 -12.93 16.25
N GLY A 59 -10.92 -14.06 15.91
CA GLY A 59 -11.96 -14.70 16.70
C GLY A 59 -11.48 -14.86 18.14
N GLU A 60 -12.04 -14.07 19.05
CA GLU A 60 -12.01 -14.37 20.46
C GLU A 60 -12.78 -15.69 20.68
N ASN A 61 -12.09 -16.82 20.53
CA ASN A 61 -12.54 -18.08 21.12
C ASN A 61 -12.47 -17.92 22.63
N LYS A 62 -13.54 -17.36 23.22
CA LYS A 62 -13.81 -17.47 24.65
C LYS A 62 -14.13 -18.94 24.93
N THR A 63 -13.09 -19.71 25.24
CA THR A 63 -13.25 -21.05 25.79
C THR A 63 -13.94 -20.91 27.16
N ASN A 64 -15.25 -21.14 27.18
CA ASN A 64 -16.01 -21.32 28.40
C ASN A 64 -15.58 -22.63 29.08
N LEU A 65 -14.53 -22.57 29.91
CA LEU A 65 -14.23 -23.58 30.92
C LEU A 65 -14.89 -23.19 32.24
N SER A 66 -16.22 -23.29 32.27
CA SER A 66 -17.00 -23.21 33.52
C SER A 66 -18.12 -24.25 33.52
N ARG A 67 -17.79 -25.51 33.22
CA ARG A 67 -18.69 -26.62 33.56
C ARG A 67 -17.97 -27.97 33.65
N ILE A 68 -17.21 -28.14 34.72
CA ILE A 68 -17.13 -29.46 35.36
C ILE A 68 -17.62 -29.24 36.78
N LYS A 69 -18.95 -29.31 36.93
CA LYS A 69 -19.56 -29.70 38.20
C LYS A 69 -19.45 -31.22 38.26
N GLY A 70 -18.91 -31.71 39.37
CA GLY A 70 -18.79 -33.12 39.75
C GLY A 70 -18.03 -33.18 41.05
#